data_AF-A0A936D4Y0-F1
#
_entry.id   AF-A0A936D4Y0-F1
#
_cell.length_a   1.000
_cell.length_b   1.000
_cell.length_c   1.000
_cell.angle_alpha   90.00
_cell.angle_beta   90.00
_cell.angle_gamma   90.00
#
_symmetry.space_group_name_H-M   'P 1'
#
loop_
_entity.id
_entity.type
_entity.pdbx_description
1 polymer ?
#
loop_
_entity_poly.entity_id
_entity_poly.type
_entity_poly.pdbx_seq_one_letter_code
_entity_poly.pdbx_strand_id
1 'polypeptide(L)'
;MRPRPSSPAASTPTGLVATSVGGAAPPSVVWGIAALLVVVPLVDLRAFGNPTTAPRYALLGLGVSILSFAALLAPAARPPITSRRAVVLLGLYVTLSLASIAWAVDRSGALVRGAELLTFFGLFLLSARVAESHPASTTAWLVRSACVVGAALGALAVAQSFGALTDVFDQVAGGPAATFGNKNVLATYLDGLLVPSLLGATLGTRRSRILGGLSFVLVVAGITVTRSRGAWAAAALTALVAVVVVARGHRRAAMRIGRRVAPAALAGVVVAIALAVSPGAASPERTPLASTTRADVVASSMSVRRAFDTSSVAMLRDHPFGVGLGSWRAMYPAYARVAPTVDFSLTVQPWEAHCDPLEIVCESGLLGGYLFFAAVALAVRSGLSGASSRGASRRLVSLALALGIVTLALHSTVDFPLRKPASAMIFFVWLGLLVGLTPADREAPSPSRPTLVGRFGPWGIAVVATALLVFHGRAVVSDYLVAKARTTADPRALYAGLSRANAVFPYGFQLRRELARAAHLGCSQGVVGCDVARAEIRRVLDDEPFQPRYLTDDGALRLYAGDLAGARRSYEAAVAMLPAEPACLEGLASVEEREGHTERAAALRNQATALRAGK
;
A
#
# COMPACT_ATOMS: atom_id res chain seq x y z
N MET A 1 44.89 21.74 -64.89
CA MET A 1 44.96 23.16 -64.45
C MET A 1 43.65 23.52 -63.74
N ARG A 2 43.71 23.97 -62.48
CA ARG A 2 42.67 24.81 -61.86
C ARG A 2 42.94 26.27 -62.25
N PRO A 3 41.92 27.14 -62.22
CA PRO A 3 41.80 28.05 -61.07
C PRO A 3 40.35 28.26 -60.55
N ARG A 4 40.28 28.57 -59.25
CA ARG A 4 39.19 29.26 -58.50
C ARG A 4 39.66 30.73 -58.26
N PRO A 5 38.91 31.66 -57.61
CA PRO A 5 37.50 31.69 -57.14
C PRO A 5 36.75 33.03 -57.44
N SER A 6 35.45 33.10 -57.12
CA SER A 6 34.84 34.33 -56.56
C SER A 6 33.65 33.99 -55.66
N SER A 7 33.61 34.59 -54.47
CA SER A 7 32.43 34.67 -53.59
C SER A 7 31.60 35.91 -53.97
N PRO A 8 30.33 35.98 -53.56
CA PRO A 8 30.06 36.84 -52.40
C PRO A 8 28.91 36.40 -51.47
N ALA A 9 29.06 36.90 -50.24
CA ALA A 9 28.05 37.39 -49.30
C ALA A 9 27.07 36.43 -48.59
N ALA A 10 27.11 36.58 -47.26
CA ALA A 10 26.29 35.96 -46.25
C ALA A 10 24.85 36.48 -46.26
N SER A 11 23.90 35.57 -46.05
CA SER A 11 22.56 35.89 -45.58
C SER A 11 22.19 34.94 -44.44
N THR A 12 22.07 35.46 -43.23
CA THR A 12 21.47 34.82 -42.05
C THR A 12 20.55 35.86 -41.39
N PRO A 13 19.55 35.46 -40.59
CA PRO A 13 18.37 34.68 -40.98
C PRO A 13 17.10 35.32 -40.38
N THR A 14 16.05 35.57 -41.14
CA THR A 14 14.80 36.09 -40.58
C THR A 14 13.59 35.31 -41.06
N GLY A 15 12.85 34.76 -40.10
CA GLY A 15 11.43 34.47 -40.26
C GLY A 15 11.07 33.09 -40.83
N LEU A 16 11.59 32.00 -40.27
CA LEU A 16 10.87 30.72 -40.33
C LEU A 16 10.07 30.54 -39.04
N VAL A 17 8.84 31.03 -39.17
CA VAL A 17 7.67 30.79 -38.34
C VAL A 17 7.76 29.44 -37.65
N ALA A 18 7.68 29.50 -36.31
CA ALA A 18 7.48 28.38 -35.41
C ALA A 18 6.32 27.52 -35.91
N THR A 19 6.64 26.46 -36.63
CA THR A 19 5.67 25.47 -37.10
C THR A 19 5.76 24.23 -36.23
N SER A 20 4.71 24.10 -35.42
CA SER A 20 4.14 22.90 -34.80
C SER A 20 4.19 22.88 -33.27
N VAL A 21 3.14 23.50 -32.73
CA VAL A 21 2.60 23.30 -31.38
C VAL A 21 2.26 21.81 -31.23
N GLY A 22 3.20 21.04 -30.66
CA GLY A 22 3.02 19.64 -30.31
C GLY A 22 2.53 19.50 -28.87
N GLY A 23 1.24 19.22 -28.69
CA GLY A 23 0.59 18.98 -27.41
C GLY A 23 1.22 17.85 -26.59
N ALA A 24 1.95 18.24 -25.55
CA ALA A 24 2.67 17.39 -24.62
C ALA A 24 2.25 17.73 -23.18
N ALA A 25 2.22 16.75 -22.27
CA ALA A 25 1.94 17.04 -20.85
C ALA A 25 2.95 18.06 -20.31
N PRO A 26 2.55 19.06 -19.50
CA PRO A 26 3.43 20.15 -19.15
C PRO A 26 4.60 19.64 -18.31
N PRO A 27 5.83 20.19 -18.46
CA PRO A 27 6.99 19.79 -17.67
C PRO A 27 6.75 19.86 -16.15
N SER A 28 5.85 20.75 -15.71
CA SER A 28 5.41 20.86 -14.31
C SER A 28 4.81 19.58 -13.75
N VAL A 29 4.13 18.75 -14.56
CA VAL A 29 3.56 17.47 -14.12
C VAL A 29 4.68 16.48 -13.79
N VAL A 30 5.78 16.47 -14.57
CA VAL A 30 6.97 15.65 -14.27
C VAL A 30 7.57 16.06 -12.93
N TRP A 31 7.71 17.37 -12.69
CA TRP A 31 8.27 17.88 -11.43
C TRP A 31 7.35 17.60 -10.25
N GLY A 32 6.03 17.69 -10.43
CA GLY A 32 5.07 17.33 -9.40
C GLY A 32 5.12 15.86 -9.00
N ILE A 33 5.18 14.94 -9.98
CA ILE A 33 5.36 13.51 -9.69
C ILE A 33 6.71 13.27 -9.00
N ALA A 34 7.78 13.92 -9.48
CA ALA A 34 9.11 13.85 -8.89
C ALA A 34 9.14 14.37 -7.44
N ALA A 35 8.35 15.40 -7.12
CA ALA A 35 8.20 15.94 -5.77
C ALA A 35 7.43 14.97 -4.87
N LEU A 36 6.32 14.38 -5.35
CA LEU A 36 5.58 13.36 -4.61
C LEU A 36 6.47 12.16 -4.26
N LEU A 37 7.28 11.67 -5.21
CA LEU A 37 8.23 10.57 -4.98
C LEU A 37 9.24 10.85 -3.85
N VAL A 38 9.59 12.11 -3.62
CA VAL A 38 10.55 12.49 -2.56
C VAL A 38 9.83 12.79 -1.25
N VAL A 39 8.76 13.60 -1.30
CA VAL A 39 8.10 14.13 -0.10
C VAL A 39 7.29 13.06 0.61
N VAL A 40 6.40 12.36 -0.10
CA VAL A 40 5.47 11.37 0.49
C VAL A 40 6.18 10.37 1.42
N PRO A 41 7.25 9.67 1.00
CA PRO A 41 7.89 8.68 1.87
C PRO A 41 8.69 9.30 3.02
N LEU A 42 9.05 10.59 2.98
CA LEU A 42 9.77 11.28 4.07
C LEU A 42 8.84 11.85 5.15
N VAL A 43 7.52 11.79 4.92
CA VAL A 43 6.53 12.37 5.83
C VAL A 43 6.24 11.42 7.00
N ASP A 44 6.43 11.95 8.20
CA ASP A 44 6.00 11.41 9.49
C ASP A 44 5.56 12.61 10.35
N LEU A 45 4.26 12.73 10.62
CA LEU A 45 3.68 13.92 11.25
C LEU A 45 2.85 13.52 12.48
N ARG A 46 3.45 13.62 13.67
CA ARG A 46 2.83 13.30 14.97
C ARG A 46 1.57 14.12 15.33
N ALA A 47 1.31 15.22 14.61
CA ALA A 47 0.08 15.99 14.76
C ALA A 47 -1.18 15.23 14.27
N PHE A 48 -1.01 14.07 13.62
CA PHE A 48 -2.07 13.26 13.03
C PHE A 48 -2.33 11.98 13.83
N GLY A 49 -3.56 11.49 13.79
CA GLY A 49 -3.99 10.28 14.49
C GLY A 49 -3.27 9.04 13.97
N ASN A 50 -2.92 9.01 12.68
CA ASN A 50 -1.98 8.08 12.08
C ASN A 50 -0.79 8.86 11.47
N PRO A 51 0.33 9.00 12.21
CA PRO A 51 1.44 9.89 11.82
C PRO A 51 2.10 9.58 10.48
N THR A 52 2.04 8.31 10.03
CA THR A 52 2.73 7.87 8.81
C THR A 52 1.77 7.70 7.64
N THR A 53 0.57 7.18 7.84
CA THR A 53 -0.29 6.72 6.73
C THR A 53 -1.24 7.82 6.24
N ALA A 54 -1.95 8.48 7.16
CA ALA A 54 -2.94 9.51 6.83
C ALA A 54 -2.33 10.71 6.06
N PRO A 55 -1.24 11.34 6.51
CA PRO A 55 -0.68 12.48 5.79
C PRO A 55 -0.10 12.09 4.42
N ARG A 56 0.35 10.84 4.25
CA ARG A 56 0.83 10.33 2.95
C ARG A 56 -0.28 10.16 1.95
N TYR A 57 -1.41 9.56 2.34
CA TYR A 57 -2.60 9.47 1.47
C TYR A 57 -3.13 10.86 1.13
N ALA A 58 -3.14 11.79 2.09
CA ALA A 58 -3.55 13.17 1.84
C ALA A 58 -2.65 13.85 0.79
N LEU A 59 -1.33 13.80 0.96
CA LEU A 59 -0.38 14.38 0.01
C LEU A 59 -0.51 13.77 -1.39
N LEU A 60 -0.69 12.44 -1.47
CA LEU A 60 -0.92 11.75 -2.73
C LEU A 60 -2.24 12.18 -3.39
N GLY A 61 -3.33 12.17 -2.63
CA GLY A 61 -4.67 12.53 -3.10
C GLY A 61 -4.75 13.96 -3.61
N LEU A 62 -4.27 14.91 -2.80
CA LEU A 62 -4.22 16.33 -3.16
C LEU A 62 -3.27 16.54 -4.35
N GLY A 63 -2.08 15.94 -4.32
CA GLY A 63 -1.07 16.06 -5.37
C GLY A 63 -1.56 15.52 -6.72
N VAL A 64 -2.10 14.31 -6.75
CA VAL A 64 -2.65 13.71 -7.98
C VAL A 64 -3.82 14.53 -8.52
N SER A 65 -4.67 15.07 -7.65
CA SER A 65 -5.79 15.93 -8.07
C SER A 65 -5.29 17.21 -8.74
N ILE A 66 -4.34 17.92 -8.11
CA ILE A 66 -3.72 19.14 -8.65
C ILE A 66 -3.00 18.85 -9.98
N LEU A 67 -2.24 17.75 -10.05
CA LEU A 67 -1.52 17.37 -11.27
C LEU A 67 -2.46 16.94 -12.39
N SER A 68 -3.62 16.37 -12.06
CA SER A 68 -4.67 16.07 -13.04
C SER A 68 -5.23 17.34 -13.65
N PHE A 69 -5.52 18.38 -12.84
CA PHE A 69 -5.92 19.68 -13.38
C PHE A 69 -4.83 20.32 -14.26
N ALA A 70 -3.57 20.29 -13.81
CA ALA A 70 -2.46 20.79 -14.61
C ALA A 70 -2.32 20.06 -15.96
N ALA A 71 -2.57 18.75 -15.98
CA ALA A 71 -2.56 17.96 -17.21
C ALA A 71 -3.72 18.28 -18.16
N LEU A 72 -4.90 18.65 -17.63
CA LEU A 72 -6.06 19.06 -18.44
C LEU A 72 -5.85 20.40 -19.17
N LEU A 73 -5.00 21.27 -18.63
CA LEU A 73 -4.68 22.57 -19.25
C LEU A 73 -3.70 22.45 -20.43
N ALA A 74 -3.13 21.27 -20.68
CA ALA A 74 -2.19 21.06 -21.77
C ALA A 74 -2.92 20.74 -23.09
N PRO A 75 -2.49 21.32 -24.23
CA PRO A 75 -3.07 21.00 -25.53
C PRO A 75 -2.91 19.51 -25.84
N ALA A 76 -3.98 18.85 -26.29
CA ALA A 76 -3.92 17.44 -26.70
C ALA A 76 -3.58 17.31 -28.19
N ALA A 77 -2.39 16.78 -28.53
CA ALA A 77 -2.00 16.54 -29.92
C ALA A 77 -1.74 15.06 -30.27
N ARG A 78 -1.77 14.14 -29.31
CA ARG A 78 -1.52 12.70 -29.51
C ARG A 78 -2.70 11.84 -29.10
N PRO A 79 -2.94 10.69 -29.78
CA PRO A 79 -3.97 9.74 -29.39
C PRO A 79 -3.80 9.35 -27.91
N PRO A 80 -4.91 9.10 -27.20
CA PRO A 80 -4.87 8.91 -25.76
C PRO A 80 -4.23 7.54 -25.42
N ILE A 81 -3.35 7.56 -24.42
CA ILE A 81 -2.67 6.38 -23.85
C ILE A 81 -3.66 5.31 -23.34
N THR A 82 -4.92 5.70 -23.15
CA THR A 82 -6.05 4.87 -22.73
C THR A 82 -6.36 3.72 -23.68
N SER A 83 -5.88 3.77 -24.92
CA SER A 83 -6.04 2.70 -25.91
C SER A 83 -5.12 1.49 -25.69
N ARG A 84 -4.08 1.62 -24.86
CA ARG A 84 -3.12 0.52 -24.62
C ARG A 84 -3.78 -0.58 -23.83
N ARG A 85 -3.60 -1.83 -24.26
CA ARG A 85 -4.23 -3.00 -23.62
C ARG A 85 -4.01 -3.09 -22.10
N ALA A 86 -2.80 -2.79 -21.62
CA ALA A 86 -2.51 -2.81 -20.17
C ALA A 86 -3.29 -1.72 -19.40
N VAL A 87 -3.50 -0.55 -20.02
CA VAL A 87 -4.31 0.53 -19.43
C VAL A 87 -5.79 0.14 -19.41
N VAL A 88 -6.29 -0.49 -20.48
CA VAL A 88 -7.67 -0.99 -20.54
C VAL A 88 -7.91 -2.05 -19.46
N LEU A 89 -7.04 -3.04 -19.34
CA LEU A 89 -7.17 -4.10 -18.32
C LEU A 89 -7.13 -3.52 -16.90
N LEU A 90 -6.20 -2.61 -16.61
CA LEU A 90 -6.14 -1.96 -15.30
C LEU A 90 -7.36 -1.07 -15.06
N GLY A 91 -7.85 -0.37 -16.08
CA GLY A 91 -9.09 0.41 -16.03
C GLY A 91 -10.31 -0.46 -15.72
N LEU A 92 -10.44 -1.63 -16.37
CA LEU A 92 -11.48 -2.60 -16.07
C LEU A 92 -11.40 -3.14 -14.64
N TYR A 93 -10.18 -3.41 -14.14
CA TYR A 93 -9.97 -3.78 -12.73
C TYR A 93 -10.44 -2.67 -11.78
N VAL A 94 -10.12 -1.41 -12.07
CA VAL A 94 -10.57 -0.26 -11.26
C VAL A 94 -12.09 -0.14 -11.32
N THR A 95 -12.70 -0.23 -12.50
CA THR A 95 -14.16 -0.19 -12.64
C THR A 95 -14.84 -1.32 -11.88
N LEU A 96 -14.35 -2.55 -12.00
CA LEU A 96 -14.89 -3.69 -11.27
C LEU A 96 -14.75 -3.53 -9.75
N SER A 97 -13.58 -3.06 -9.29
CA SER A 97 -13.33 -2.77 -7.87
C SER A 97 -14.21 -1.66 -7.32
N LEU A 98 -14.53 -0.64 -8.13
CA LEU A 98 -15.47 0.41 -7.72
C LEU A 98 -16.92 -0.08 -7.73
N ALA A 99 -17.29 -0.92 -8.69
CA ALA A 99 -18.60 -1.56 -8.72
C ALA A 99 -18.80 -2.48 -7.50
N SER A 100 -17.73 -3.11 -7.01
CA SER A 100 -17.79 -4.00 -5.85
C SER A 100 -18.10 -3.31 -4.53
N ILE A 101 -18.05 -1.98 -4.47
CA ILE A 101 -18.55 -1.19 -3.33
C ILE A 101 -20.05 -1.48 -3.09
N ALA A 102 -20.82 -1.79 -4.14
CA ALA A 102 -22.26 -2.06 -4.03
C ALA A 102 -22.58 -3.29 -3.15
N TRP A 103 -21.68 -4.28 -3.11
CA TRP A 103 -21.82 -5.50 -2.30
C TRP A 103 -20.70 -5.68 -1.27
N ALA A 104 -19.86 -4.67 -1.08
CA ALA A 104 -18.82 -4.67 -0.06
C ALA A 104 -19.44 -4.82 1.33
N VAL A 105 -18.84 -5.67 2.15
CA VAL A 105 -19.24 -5.88 3.55
C VAL A 105 -19.05 -4.57 4.33
N ASP A 106 -17.86 -3.97 4.25
CA ASP A 106 -17.58 -2.64 4.80
C ASP A 106 -17.66 -1.61 3.67
N ARG A 107 -18.88 -1.17 3.33
CA ARG A 107 -19.11 -0.18 2.25
C ARG A 107 -18.36 1.12 2.48
N SER A 108 -18.31 1.55 3.73
CA SER A 108 -17.65 2.78 4.11
C SER A 108 -16.14 2.71 3.93
N GLY A 109 -15.50 1.62 4.39
CA GLY A 109 -14.09 1.34 4.14
C GLY A 109 -13.81 1.14 2.65
N ALA A 110 -14.74 0.53 1.91
CA ALA A 110 -14.66 0.37 0.46
C ALA A 110 -14.61 1.72 -0.27
N LEU A 111 -15.33 2.75 0.20
CA LEU A 111 -15.21 4.11 -0.34
C LEU A 111 -13.82 4.71 -0.12
N VAL A 112 -13.22 4.52 1.05
CA VAL A 112 -11.84 4.95 1.34
C VAL A 112 -10.87 4.25 0.40
N ARG A 113 -10.94 2.92 0.30
CA ARG A 113 -10.10 2.13 -0.60
C ARG A 113 -10.33 2.46 -2.08
N GLY A 114 -11.57 2.81 -2.46
CA GLY A 114 -11.91 3.29 -3.79
C GLY A 114 -11.23 4.61 -4.14
N ALA A 115 -11.23 5.57 -3.21
CA ALA A 115 -10.52 6.84 -3.37
C ALA A 115 -8.99 6.65 -3.45
N GLU A 116 -8.42 5.76 -2.64
CA GLU A 116 -7.01 5.36 -2.71
C GLU A 116 -6.68 4.75 -4.08
N LEU A 117 -7.47 3.77 -4.55
CA LEU A 117 -7.28 3.11 -5.84
C LEU A 117 -7.38 4.09 -7.02
N LEU A 118 -8.35 5.01 -6.99
CA LEU A 118 -8.47 6.07 -8.00
C LEU A 118 -7.28 7.03 -7.99
N THR A 119 -6.74 7.34 -6.81
CA THR A 119 -5.54 8.17 -6.66
C THR A 119 -4.33 7.49 -7.31
N PHE A 120 -4.13 6.19 -7.04
CA PHE A 120 -3.05 5.42 -7.65
C PHE A 120 -3.22 5.21 -9.15
N PHE A 121 -4.45 4.99 -9.62
CA PHE A 121 -4.76 4.88 -11.05
C PHE A 121 -4.52 6.22 -11.78
N GLY A 122 -4.91 7.35 -11.18
CA GLY A 122 -4.60 8.68 -11.68
C GLY A 122 -3.09 8.93 -11.78
N LEU A 123 -2.34 8.55 -10.73
CA LEU A 123 -0.89 8.64 -10.74
C LEU A 123 -0.24 7.77 -11.83
N PHE A 124 -0.74 6.56 -12.03
CA PHE A 124 -0.34 5.67 -13.12
C PHE A 124 -0.56 6.31 -14.49
N LEU A 125 -1.75 6.87 -14.75
CA LEU A 125 -2.08 7.53 -16.01
C LEU A 125 -1.22 8.77 -16.26
N LEU A 126 -1.03 9.61 -15.24
CA LEU A 126 -0.16 10.78 -15.31
C LEU A 126 1.27 10.38 -15.64
N SER A 127 1.83 9.40 -14.92
CA SER A 127 3.18 8.86 -15.14
C SER A 127 3.34 8.31 -16.57
N ALA A 128 2.35 7.57 -17.04
CA ALA A 128 2.37 7.01 -18.39
C ALA A 128 2.31 8.11 -19.47
N ARG A 129 1.49 9.14 -19.26
CA ARG A 129 1.34 10.25 -20.21
C ARG A 129 2.60 11.12 -20.29
N VAL A 130 3.25 11.42 -19.15
CA VAL A 130 4.50 12.18 -19.17
C VAL A 130 5.66 11.38 -19.76
N ALA A 131 5.72 10.06 -19.53
CA ALA A 131 6.72 9.20 -20.14
C ALA A 131 6.58 9.09 -21.66
N GLU A 132 5.34 9.07 -22.16
CA GLU A 132 5.05 9.10 -23.60
C GLU A 132 5.42 10.45 -24.24
N SER A 133 5.14 11.56 -23.55
CA SER A 133 5.37 12.92 -24.04
C SER A 133 6.85 13.31 -23.98
N HIS A 134 7.50 13.01 -22.86
CA HIS A 134 8.82 13.52 -22.47
C HIS A 134 9.72 12.39 -21.94
N PRO A 135 10.02 11.35 -22.74
CA PRO A 135 10.60 10.11 -22.24
C PRO A 135 11.96 10.28 -21.56
N ALA A 136 12.85 11.10 -22.12
CA ALA A 136 14.21 11.29 -21.59
C ALA A 136 14.22 12.11 -20.29
N SER A 137 13.54 13.26 -20.26
CA SER A 137 13.50 14.13 -19.08
C SER A 137 12.69 13.51 -17.95
N THR A 138 11.55 12.87 -18.25
CA THR A 138 10.73 12.15 -17.27
C THR A 138 11.54 11.05 -16.59
N THR A 139 12.19 10.19 -17.38
CA THR A 139 13.02 9.12 -16.82
C THR A 139 14.13 9.69 -15.94
N ALA A 140 14.83 10.72 -16.42
CA ALA A 140 15.95 11.30 -15.68
C ALA A 140 15.51 11.92 -14.35
N TRP A 141 14.41 12.66 -14.31
CA TRP A 141 13.90 13.28 -13.08
C TRP A 141 13.41 12.24 -12.08
N LEU A 142 12.61 11.28 -12.52
CA LEU A 142 12.00 10.29 -11.62
C LEU A 142 13.04 9.30 -11.08
N VAL A 143 14.02 8.89 -11.88
CA VAL A 143 15.15 8.07 -11.39
C VAL A 143 16.00 8.87 -10.40
N ARG A 144 16.28 10.16 -10.66
CA ARG A 144 17.02 10.99 -9.68
C ARG A 144 16.25 11.14 -8.38
N SER A 145 14.94 11.40 -8.43
CA SER A 145 14.09 11.48 -7.24
C SER A 145 14.11 10.18 -6.45
N ALA A 146 13.99 9.04 -7.12
CA ALA A 146 14.13 7.71 -6.51
C ALA A 146 15.51 7.52 -5.85
N CYS A 147 16.59 7.97 -6.50
CA CYS A 147 17.93 7.90 -5.90
C CYS A 147 18.05 8.78 -4.65
N VAL A 148 17.56 10.03 -4.71
CA VAL A 148 17.59 10.98 -3.57
C VAL A 148 16.84 10.42 -2.39
N VAL A 149 15.60 9.96 -2.58
CA VAL A 149 14.79 9.43 -1.49
C VAL A 149 15.36 8.11 -0.95
N GLY A 150 15.86 7.22 -1.83
CA GLY A 150 16.49 5.98 -1.42
C GLY A 150 17.75 6.22 -0.57
N ALA A 151 18.56 7.22 -0.95
CA ALA A 151 19.73 7.63 -0.16
C ALA A 151 19.30 8.20 1.20
N ALA A 152 18.31 9.09 1.23
CA ALA A 152 17.84 9.71 2.47
C ALA A 152 17.28 8.67 3.46
N LEU A 153 16.39 7.78 3.00
CA LEU A 153 15.78 6.75 3.84
C LEU A 153 16.79 5.68 4.27
N GLY A 154 17.70 5.29 3.38
CA GLY A 154 18.78 4.37 3.71
C GLY A 154 19.71 4.95 4.79
N ALA A 155 20.09 6.22 4.66
CA ALA A 155 20.89 6.91 5.67
C ALA A 155 20.14 7.04 7.01
N LEU A 156 18.86 7.40 7.00
CA LEU A 156 18.03 7.46 8.21
C LEU A 156 17.94 6.11 8.91
N ALA A 157 17.72 5.03 8.16
CA ALA A 157 17.65 3.68 8.72
C ALA A 157 18.98 3.25 9.36
N VAL A 158 20.11 3.57 8.71
CA VAL A 158 21.45 3.32 9.27
C VAL A 158 21.67 4.15 10.53
N ALA A 159 21.34 5.44 10.53
CA ALA A 159 21.46 6.31 11.71
C ALA A 159 20.64 5.77 12.89
N GLN A 160 19.39 5.37 12.65
CA GLN A 160 18.51 4.75 13.65
C GLN A 160 19.03 3.42 14.17
N SER A 161 19.79 2.66 13.36
CA SER A 161 20.44 1.43 13.83
C SER A 161 21.52 1.66 14.89
N PHE A 162 22.05 2.89 14.97
CA PHE A 162 22.97 3.35 16.02
C PHE A 162 22.26 4.13 17.15
N GLY A 163 20.92 4.14 17.17
CA GLY A 163 20.13 4.87 18.18
C GLY A 163 19.93 6.36 17.90
N ALA A 164 20.42 6.88 16.77
CA ALA A 164 20.20 8.28 16.41
C ALA A 164 18.78 8.48 15.83
N LEU A 165 18.13 9.60 16.16
CA LEU A 165 16.83 10.01 15.60
C LEU A 165 15.66 9.04 15.90
N THR A 166 15.82 8.10 16.84
CA THR A 166 14.75 7.16 17.23
C THR A 166 13.61 7.85 17.96
N ASP A 167 13.89 8.93 18.71
CA ASP A 167 12.86 9.71 19.42
C ASP A 167 12.11 10.68 18.50
N VAL A 168 12.69 10.98 17.34
CA VAL A 168 12.16 11.93 16.36
C VAL A 168 11.05 11.30 15.52
N PHE A 169 11.23 10.04 15.13
CA PHE A 169 10.32 9.30 14.26
C PHE A 169 9.63 8.19 15.02
N ASP A 170 8.39 7.87 14.67
CA ASP A 170 7.72 6.73 15.30
C ASP A 170 8.38 5.42 14.88
N GLN A 171 8.76 4.60 15.87
CA GLN A 171 9.37 3.29 15.65
C GLN A 171 8.53 2.23 16.39
N VAL A 172 7.77 1.44 15.65
CA VAL A 172 7.09 0.25 16.20
C VAL A 172 8.15 -0.82 16.44
N ALA A 173 8.10 -1.47 17.61
CA ALA A 173 9.10 -2.41 18.11
C ALA A 173 9.63 -3.36 17.01
N GLY A 174 10.95 -3.39 16.80
CA GLY A 174 11.58 -4.38 15.93
C GLY A 174 12.80 -3.95 15.12
N GLY A 175 13.15 -2.66 15.06
CA GLY A 175 14.35 -2.18 14.34
C GLY A 175 14.09 -0.87 13.58
N PRO A 176 15.12 -0.34 12.87
CA PRO A 176 15.04 0.95 12.19
C PRO A 176 14.00 0.94 11.07
N ALA A 177 13.06 1.88 11.11
CA ALA A 177 11.95 2.03 10.16
C ALA A 177 12.01 3.34 9.36
N ALA A 178 13.06 4.15 9.53
CA ALA A 178 13.10 5.53 9.06
C ALA A 178 11.81 6.27 9.47
N THR A 179 11.09 6.82 8.50
CA THR A 179 9.81 7.52 8.65
C THR A 179 8.60 6.58 8.58
N PHE A 180 8.78 5.26 8.39
CA PHE A 180 7.69 4.35 8.05
C PHE A 180 6.96 3.73 9.24
N GLY A 181 7.41 3.95 10.48
CA GLY A 181 6.85 3.30 11.67
C GLY A 181 7.25 1.83 11.79
N ASN A 182 7.23 1.09 10.70
CA ASN A 182 7.51 -0.34 10.64
C ASN A 182 8.66 -0.66 9.69
N LYS A 183 9.67 -1.38 10.19
CA LYS A 183 10.88 -1.75 9.44
C LYS A 183 10.62 -2.60 8.18
N ASN A 184 9.59 -3.45 8.18
CA ASN A 184 9.28 -4.31 7.04
C ASN A 184 8.65 -3.47 5.92
N VAL A 185 7.83 -2.48 6.29
CA VAL A 185 7.27 -1.53 5.32
C VAL A 185 8.39 -0.70 4.69
N LEU A 186 9.34 -0.20 5.48
CA LEU A 186 10.55 0.47 4.96
C LEU A 186 11.33 -0.46 4.01
N ALA A 187 11.62 -1.69 4.43
CA ALA A 187 12.41 -2.62 3.63
C ALA A 187 11.76 -2.89 2.27
N THR A 188 10.44 -3.06 2.25
CA THR A 188 9.69 -3.26 1.01
C THR A 188 9.73 -2.03 0.09
N TYR A 189 9.68 -0.82 0.66
CA TYR A 189 9.84 0.41 -0.10
C TYR A 189 11.25 0.51 -0.72
N LEU A 190 12.29 0.22 0.07
CA LEU A 190 13.69 0.24 -0.38
C LEU A 190 13.96 -0.79 -1.49
N ASP A 191 13.36 -1.98 -1.42
CA ASP A 191 13.42 -2.99 -2.49
C ASP A 191 12.93 -2.45 -3.84
N GLY A 192 11.81 -1.73 -3.82
CA GLY A 192 11.25 -1.10 -5.02
C GLY A 192 12.13 0.00 -5.61
N LEU A 193 13.13 0.49 -4.87
CA LEU A 193 14.13 1.47 -5.32
C LEU A 193 15.47 0.86 -5.72
N LEU A 194 15.74 -0.39 -5.34
CA LEU A 194 17.05 -1.04 -5.54
C LEU A 194 17.50 -1.00 -7.01
N VAL A 195 16.63 -1.41 -7.93
CA VAL A 195 16.97 -1.47 -9.37
C VAL A 195 17.01 -0.08 -10.02
N PRO A 196 16.07 0.85 -9.76
CA PRO A 196 16.20 2.24 -10.17
C PRO A 196 17.48 2.94 -9.67
N SER A 197 17.92 2.70 -8.42
CA SER A 197 19.17 3.27 -7.89
C SER A 197 20.40 2.72 -8.62
N LEU A 198 20.41 1.41 -8.91
CA LEU A 198 21.45 0.80 -9.73
C LEU A 198 21.48 1.38 -11.16
N LEU A 199 20.31 1.61 -11.76
CA LEU A 199 20.22 2.26 -13.06
C LEU A 199 20.82 3.68 -13.01
N GLY A 200 20.49 4.46 -11.99
CA GLY A 200 21.07 5.79 -11.76
C GLY A 200 22.60 5.77 -11.67
N ALA A 201 23.18 4.71 -11.10
CA ALA A 201 24.63 4.52 -11.01
C ALA A 201 25.30 4.28 -12.37
N THR A 202 24.54 3.81 -13.37
CA THR A 202 25.07 3.43 -14.69
C THR A 202 24.78 4.45 -15.79
N LEU A 203 23.70 5.23 -15.68
CA LEU A 203 23.24 6.14 -16.73
C LEU A 203 23.36 7.63 -16.34
N GLY A 204 23.59 8.48 -17.35
CA GLY A 204 23.57 9.94 -17.21
C GLY A 204 24.93 10.57 -16.90
N THR A 205 24.89 11.76 -16.30
CA THR A 205 26.10 12.55 -16.01
C THR A 205 26.92 11.93 -14.87
N ARG A 206 28.18 12.34 -14.70
CA ARG A 206 29.03 11.91 -13.55
C ARG A 206 28.31 12.13 -12.21
N ARG A 207 27.62 13.26 -12.04
CA ARG A 207 26.85 13.57 -10.83
C ARG A 207 25.70 12.58 -10.61
N SER A 208 24.94 12.25 -11.67
CA SER A 208 23.85 11.26 -11.58
C SER A 208 24.37 9.87 -11.22
N ARG A 209 25.52 9.46 -11.77
CA ARG A 209 26.16 8.18 -11.44
C ARG A 209 26.63 8.10 -9.99
N ILE A 210 27.24 9.16 -9.47
CA ILE A 210 27.65 9.23 -8.06
C ILE A 210 26.43 9.14 -7.14
N LEU A 211 25.38 9.93 -7.43
CA LEU A 211 24.14 9.89 -6.66
C LEU A 211 23.49 8.51 -6.68
N GLY A 212 23.40 7.88 -7.86
CA GLY A 212 22.84 6.52 -7.97
C GLY A 212 23.68 5.47 -7.24
N GLY A 213 25.01 5.56 -7.32
CA GLY A 213 25.90 4.66 -6.59
C GLY A 213 25.77 4.81 -5.07
N LEU A 214 25.76 6.04 -4.57
CA LEU A 214 25.53 6.33 -3.14
C LEU A 214 24.16 5.84 -2.68
N SER A 215 23.12 6.13 -3.47
CA SER A 215 21.76 5.67 -3.20
C SER A 215 21.70 4.15 -3.13
N PHE A 216 22.30 3.44 -4.08
CA PHE A 216 22.31 1.98 -4.10
C PHE A 216 22.97 1.41 -2.83
N VAL A 217 24.12 1.94 -2.43
CA VAL A 217 24.81 1.51 -1.20
C VAL A 217 23.94 1.75 0.04
N LEU A 218 23.33 2.95 0.15
CA LEU A 218 22.48 3.29 1.30
C LEU A 218 21.17 2.50 1.32
N VAL A 219 20.57 2.21 0.18
CA VAL A 219 19.39 1.33 0.05
C VAL A 219 19.73 -0.08 0.54
N VAL A 220 20.84 -0.65 0.09
CA VAL A 220 21.30 -1.97 0.54
C VAL A 220 21.61 -1.97 2.04
N ALA A 221 22.30 -0.94 2.55
CA ALA A 221 22.56 -0.79 3.97
C ALA A 221 21.25 -0.69 4.78
N GLY A 222 20.28 0.10 4.31
CA GLY A 222 18.93 0.21 4.87
C GLY A 222 18.20 -1.13 4.96
N ILE A 223 18.17 -1.90 3.86
CA ILE A 223 17.58 -3.25 3.84
C ILE A 223 18.31 -4.15 4.85
N THR A 224 19.64 -4.07 4.93
CA THR A 224 20.43 -4.86 5.87
C THR A 224 20.04 -4.58 7.33
N VAL A 225 19.95 -3.30 7.73
CA VAL A 225 19.64 -2.94 9.12
C VAL A 225 18.20 -3.21 9.52
N THR A 226 17.25 -3.23 8.56
CA THR A 226 15.86 -3.63 8.83
C THR A 226 15.72 -5.12 9.18
N ARG A 227 16.69 -5.95 8.72
CA ARG A 227 16.68 -7.42 8.83
C ARG A 227 15.41 -8.05 8.24
N SER A 228 14.83 -7.44 7.21
CA SER A 228 13.64 -8.00 6.53
C SER A 228 14.04 -9.17 5.62
N ARG A 229 13.59 -10.38 5.97
CA ARG A 229 13.85 -11.60 5.21
C ARG A 229 13.12 -11.61 3.87
N GLY A 230 11.89 -11.09 3.85
CA GLY A 230 11.11 -10.91 2.62
C GLY A 230 11.85 -10.04 1.60
N ALA A 231 12.53 -8.99 2.10
CA ALA A 231 13.26 -8.08 1.23
C ALA A 231 14.45 -8.75 0.52
N TRP A 232 15.27 -9.47 1.29
CA TRP A 232 16.40 -10.20 0.72
C TRP A 232 15.97 -11.30 -0.24
N ALA A 233 14.89 -12.02 0.06
CA ALA A 233 14.34 -13.03 -0.84
C ALA A 233 13.85 -12.41 -2.16
N ALA A 234 13.11 -11.30 -2.10
CA ALA A 234 12.63 -10.58 -3.27
C ALA A 234 13.78 -10.02 -4.12
N ALA A 235 14.79 -9.41 -3.50
CA ALA A 235 15.97 -8.89 -4.18
C ALA A 235 16.76 -10.00 -4.88
N ALA A 236 16.98 -11.14 -4.20
CA ALA A 236 17.69 -12.29 -4.75
C ALA A 236 16.97 -12.92 -5.95
N LEU A 237 15.67 -13.14 -5.83
CA LEU A 237 14.85 -13.71 -6.91
C LEU A 237 14.76 -12.73 -8.09
N THR A 238 14.71 -11.42 -7.83
CA THR A 238 14.80 -10.40 -8.89
C THR A 238 16.15 -10.44 -9.60
N ALA A 239 17.26 -10.59 -8.86
CA ALA A 239 18.58 -10.74 -9.46
C ALA A 239 18.66 -11.98 -10.37
N LEU A 240 18.06 -13.10 -9.95
CA LEU A 240 17.95 -14.31 -10.77
C LEU A 240 17.14 -14.04 -12.06
N VAL A 241 15.98 -13.40 -11.94
CA VAL A 241 15.15 -13.00 -13.10
C VAL A 241 15.95 -12.10 -14.05
N ALA A 242 16.69 -11.12 -13.52
CA ALA A 242 17.53 -10.22 -14.31
C ALA A 242 18.61 -10.99 -15.09
N VAL A 243 19.30 -11.94 -14.45
CA VAL A 243 20.30 -12.79 -15.12
C VAL A 243 19.66 -13.59 -16.25
N VAL A 244 18.51 -14.22 -16.02
CA VAL A 244 17.79 -15.00 -17.03
C VAL A 244 17.37 -14.14 -18.22
N VAL A 245 16.82 -12.95 -17.98
CA VAL A 245 16.41 -12.01 -19.04
C VAL A 245 17.60 -11.55 -19.87
N VAL A 246 18.72 -11.19 -19.23
CA VAL A 246 19.95 -10.79 -19.92
C VAL A 246 20.56 -11.97 -20.70
N ALA A 247 20.51 -13.19 -20.16
CA ALA A 247 21.00 -14.41 -20.80
C ALA A 247 20.25 -14.77 -22.09
N ARG A 248 18.93 -14.54 -22.13
CA ARG A 248 18.13 -14.73 -23.34
C ARG A 248 18.46 -13.72 -24.45
N GLY A 249 18.90 -12.52 -24.09
CA GLY A 249 19.28 -11.49 -25.05
C GLY A 249 20.72 -11.61 -25.56
N HIS A 250 21.69 -11.79 -24.66
CA HIS A 250 23.13 -11.70 -24.96
C HIS A 250 23.91 -12.81 -24.24
N ARG A 251 23.69 -14.08 -24.62
CA ARG A 251 24.23 -15.31 -24.00
C ARG A 251 25.70 -15.20 -23.54
N ARG A 252 26.60 -14.65 -24.36
CA ARG A 252 28.03 -14.54 -24.04
C ARG A 252 28.35 -13.45 -23.01
N ALA A 253 27.66 -12.31 -23.05
CA ALA A 253 27.83 -11.23 -22.06
C ALA A 253 27.19 -11.61 -20.72
N ALA A 254 26.02 -12.26 -20.76
CA ALA A 254 25.34 -12.77 -19.60
C ALA A 254 26.14 -13.86 -18.87
N MET A 255 26.84 -14.74 -19.59
CA MET A 255 27.73 -15.71 -18.94
C MET A 255 28.94 -15.05 -18.25
N ARG A 256 29.50 -13.97 -18.81
CA ARG A 256 30.60 -13.22 -18.17
C ARG A 256 30.16 -12.43 -16.94
N ILE A 257 29.02 -11.73 -17.04
CA ILE A 257 28.45 -10.97 -15.92
C ILE A 257 27.94 -11.95 -14.87
N GLY A 258 27.24 -13.01 -15.27
CA GLY A 258 26.78 -14.10 -14.40
C GLY A 258 27.91 -14.77 -13.63
N ARG A 259 29.05 -15.12 -14.27
CA ARG A 259 30.22 -15.67 -13.54
C ARG A 259 30.82 -14.71 -12.51
N ARG A 260 30.65 -13.40 -12.65
CA ARG A 260 31.18 -12.38 -11.72
C ARG A 260 30.18 -11.96 -10.65
N VAL A 261 28.89 -11.88 -11.00
CA VAL A 261 27.81 -11.38 -10.13
C VAL A 261 27.10 -12.51 -9.41
N ALA A 262 26.99 -13.71 -9.99
CA ALA A 262 26.34 -14.86 -9.33
C ALA A 262 27.03 -15.28 -8.02
N PRO A 263 28.38 -15.30 -7.90
CA PRO A 263 29.02 -15.55 -6.60
C PRO A 263 28.70 -14.47 -5.57
N ALA A 264 28.64 -13.20 -5.99
CA ALA A 264 28.31 -12.07 -5.10
C ALA A 264 26.82 -12.04 -4.73
N ALA A 265 25.92 -12.40 -5.64
CA ALA A 265 24.48 -12.52 -5.39
C ALA A 265 24.18 -13.75 -4.52
N LEU A 266 24.82 -14.89 -4.78
CA LEU A 266 24.75 -16.08 -3.94
C LEU A 266 25.37 -15.82 -2.56
N ALA A 267 26.52 -15.14 -2.48
CA ALA A 267 27.09 -14.69 -1.22
C ALA A 267 26.18 -13.68 -0.51
N GLY A 268 25.51 -12.78 -1.23
CA GLY A 268 24.50 -11.89 -0.67
C GLY A 268 23.28 -12.63 -0.13
N VAL A 269 22.82 -13.68 -0.81
CA VAL A 269 21.77 -14.59 -0.34
C VAL A 269 22.25 -15.37 0.89
N VAL A 270 23.48 -15.90 0.86
CA VAL A 270 24.07 -16.64 1.98
C VAL A 270 24.33 -15.71 3.17
N VAL A 271 24.74 -14.46 2.96
CA VAL A 271 24.87 -13.44 4.02
C VAL A 271 23.51 -13.01 4.52
N ALA A 272 22.49 -12.86 3.66
CA ALA A 272 21.13 -12.60 4.10
C ALA A 272 20.56 -13.75 4.92
N ILE A 273 20.81 -15.00 4.52
CA ILE A 273 20.49 -16.21 5.28
C ILE A 273 21.31 -16.24 6.57
N ALA A 274 22.60 -15.93 6.54
CA ALA A 274 23.48 -15.92 7.71
C ALA A 274 23.11 -14.79 8.68
N LEU A 275 22.71 -13.61 8.23
CA LEU A 275 22.17 -12.52 9.05
C LEU A 275 20.77 -12.85 9.56
N ALA A 276 19.99 -13.66 8.82
CA ALA A 276 18.71 -14.19 9.26
C ALA A 276 18.85 -15.31 10.31
N VAL A 277 19.99 -16.01 10.34
CA VAL A 277 20.31 -17.10 11.28
C VAL A 277 21.24 -16.64 12.41
N SER A 278 21.97 -15.54 12.23
CA SER A 278 22.93 -15.04 13.21
C SER A 278 22.18 -14.52 14.44
N PRO A 279 22.52 -15.00 15.66
CA PRO A 279 21.99 -14.46 16.89
C PRO A 279 22.56 -13.04 17.06
N GLY A 280 21.82 -12.06 16.53
CA GLY A 280 22.27 -10.66 16.52
C GLY A 280 22.64 -10.19 17.92
N ALA A 281 23.82 -9.57 17.99
CA ALA A 281 24.33 -8.80 19.12
C ALA A 281 23.24 -7.84 19.63
N ALA A 282 23.19 -7.75 20.95
CA ALA A 282 22.18 -7.08 21.74
C ALA A 282 21.82 -5.67 21.22
N SER A 283 20.52 -5.42 21.04
CA SER A 283 19.97 -4.15 21.50
C SER A 283 19.80 -4.33 23.02
N PRO A 284 20.60 -3.66 23.85
CA PRO A 284 20.49 -3.79 25.29
C PRO A 284 19.32 -2.92 25.75
N GLU A 285 18.08 -3.38 25.60
CA GLU A 285 16.98 -2.91 26.44
C GLU A 285 15.73 -3.81 26.37
N ARG A 286 15.56 -4.57 27.46
CA ARG A 286 14.32 -4.87 28.18
C ARG A 286 13.23 -5.70 27.49
N THR A 287 13.31 -7.01 27.71
CA THR A 287 12.28 -7.76 28.46
C THR A 287 12.89 -9.07 28.98
N PRO A 288 12.97 -9.28 30.31
CA PRO A 288 13.20 -10.59 30.88
C PRO A 288 11.85 -11.29 31.00
N LEU A 289 11.37 -11.91 29.92
CA LEU A 289 10.44 -13.02 30.04
C LEU A 289 11.17 -14.29 29.60
N ALA A 290 11.40 -15.15 30.57
CA ALA A 290 12.01 -16.45 30.38
C ALA A 290 11.23 -17.27 29.33
N SER A 291 11.98 -17.98 28.50
CA SER A 291 11.58 -19.07 27.57
C SER A 291 11.19 -18.78 26.11
N THR A 292 10.92 -17.54 25.66
CA THR A 292 10.66 -17.33 24.22
C THR A 292 11.97 -17.18 23.44
N THR A 293 12.39 -18.24 22.76
CA THR A 293 13.55 -18.14 21.86
C THR A 293 13.18 -17.35 20.60
N ARG A 294 14.17 -16.73 19.93
CA ARG A 294 13.93 -16.06 18.64
C ARG A 294 13.40 -17.01 17.56
N ALA A 295 13.69 -18.30 17.66
CA ALA A 295 13.12 -19.32 16.79
C ALA A 295 11.60 -19.42 16.99
N ASP A 296 11.11 -19.29 18.22
CA ASP A 296 9.68 -19.29 18.54
C ASP A 296 8.98 -18.04 17.99
N VAL A 297 9.62 -16.86 18.06
CA VAL A 297 9.10 -15.62 17.44
C VAL A 297 9.03 -15.74 15.92
N VAL A 298 10.04 -16.36 15.30
CA VAL A 298 10.09 -16.59 13.85
C VAL A 298 9.03 -17.60 13.41
N ALA A 299 8.92 -18.73 14.12
CA ALA A 299 7.91 -19.75 13.87
C ALA A 299 6.51 -19.16 14.04
N SER A 300 6.30 -18.32 15.06
CA SER A 300 5.07 -17.57 15.30
C SER A 300 4.72 -16.62 14.14
N SER A 301 5.67 -15.81 13.65
CA SER A 301 5.38 -14.90 12.52
C SER A 301 5.05 -15.61 11.21
N MET A 302 5.62 -16.79 10.96
CA MET A 302 5.28 -17.60 9.79
C MET A 302 3.97 -18.36 9.96
N SER A 303 3.67 -18.85 11.17
CA SER A 303 2.39 -19.51 11.45
C SER A 303 1.22 -18.54 11.34
N VAL A 304 1.38 -17.29 11.80
CA VAL A 304 0.40 -16.21 11.62
C VAL A 304 0.10 -15.96 10.14
N ARG A 305 1.13 -15.80 9.28
CA ARG A 305 0.93 -15.60 7.83
C ARG A 305 0.18 -16.77 7.19
N ARG A 306 0.60 -18.02 7.50
CA ARG A 306 -0.10 -19.21 6.99
C ARG A 306 -1.55 -19.28 7.44
N ALA A 307 -1.85 -18.85 8.66
CA ALA A 307 -3.21 -18.78 9.16
C ALA A 307 -4.06 -17.77 8.38
N PHE A 308 -3.51 -16.58 8.10
CA PHE A 308 -4.18 -15.59 7.25
C PHE A 308 -4.37 -16.08 5.82
N ASP A 309 -3.36 -16.71 5.21
CA ASP A 309 -3.46 -17.27 3.86
C ASP A 309 -4.53 -18.36 3.79
N THR A 310 -4.54 -19.29 4.75
CA THR A 310 -5.49 -20.40 4.79
C THR A 310 -6.93 -19.89 4.95
N SER A 311 -7.13 -18.92 5.83
CA SER A 311 -8.44 -18.29 6.06
C SER A 311 -8.91 -17.50 4.83
N SER A 312 -7.99 -16.81 4.15
CA SER A 312 -8.27 -16.06 2.91
C SER A 312 -8.60 -16.99 1.73
N VAL A 313 -7.94 -18.15 1.63
CA VAL A 313 -8.28 -19.16 0.62
C VAL A 313 -9.67 -19.74 0.87
N ALA A 314 -10.06 -19.97 2.13
CA ALA A 314 -11.42 -20.37 2.46
C ALA A 314 -12.43 -19.28 2.09
N MET A 315 -12.14 -18.02 2.41
CA MET A 315 -12.96 -16.87 1.99
C MET A 315 -13.15 -16.80 0.47
N LEU A 316 -12.08 -16.99 -0.31
CA LEU A 316 -12.15 -16.98 -1.77
C LEU A 316 -12.99 -18.14 -2.34
N ARG A 317 -12.96 -19.32 -1.70
CA ARG A 317 -13.77 -20.47 -2.12
C ARG A 317 -15.26 -20.19 -1.98
N ASP A 318 -15.65 -19.53 -0.89
CA ASP A 318 -17.04 -19.17 -0.64
C ASP A 318 -17.48 -17.94 -1.45
N HIS A 319 -16.53 -17.05 -1.78
CA HIS A 319 -16.78 -15.80 -2.50
C HIS A 319 -15.90 -15.66 -3.76
N PRO A 320 -16.11 -16.48 -4.81
CA PRO A 320 -15.28 -16.43 -6.03
C PRO A 320 -15.40 -15.11 -6.81
N PHE A 321 -16.49 -14.36 -6.60
CA PHE A 321 -16.70 -13.01 -7.16
C PHE A 321 -16.17 -11.88 -6.26
N GLY A 322 -15.58 -12.22 -5.12
CA GLY A 322 -14.98 -11.31 -4.16
C GLY A 322 -15.97 -10.75 -3.14
N VAL A 323 -15.44 -10.40 -1.97
CA VAL A 323 -16.21 -9.84 -0.83
C VAL A 323 -16.39 -8.32 -0.90
N GLY A 324 -15.89 -7.69 -1.97
CA GLY A 324 -15.90 -6.24 -2.17
C GLY A 324 -14.60 -5.55 -1.78
N LEU A 325 -14.34 -4.41 -2.40
CA LEU A 325 -13.10 -3.64 -2.23
C LEU A 325 -12.89 -3.28 -0.75
N GLY A 326 -11.70 -3.52 -0.21
CA GLY A 326 -11.37 -3.21 1.19
C GLY A 326 -12.04 -4.09 2.24
N SER A 327 -12.85 -5.07 1.85
CA SER A 327 -13.69 -5.83 2.78
C SER A 327 -13.02 -7.08 3.35
N TRP A 328 -11.79 -7.43 2.92
CA TRP A 328 -11.08 -8.61 3.43
C TRP A 328 -11.02 -8.59 4.97
N ARG A 329 -10.67 -7.43 5.54
CA ARG A 329 -10.53 -7.25 6.99
C ARG A 329 -11.83 -7.40 7.76
N ALA A 330 -12.94 -6.91 7.21
CA ALA A 330 -14.27 -7.02 7.81
C ALA A 330 -14.78 -8.46 7.76
N MET A 331 -14.42 -9.20 6.71
CA MET A 331 -14.81 -10.60 6.50
C MET A 331 -13.92 -11.61 7.24
N TYR A 332 -12.63 -11.29 7.45
CA TYR A 332 -11.66 -12.21 8.06
C TYR A 332 -12.14 -12.89 9.35
N PRO A 333 -12.78 -12.20 10.32
CA PRO A 333 -13.24 -12.85 11.55
C PRO A 333 -14.19 -14.04 11.35
N ALA A 334 -14.99 -14.05 10.28
CA ALA A 334 -15.86 -15.18 9.94
C ALA A 334 -15.04 -16.43 9.54
N TYR A 335 -13.82 -16.24 9.06
CA TYR A 335 -12.90 -17.28 8.61
C TYR A 335 -11.77 -17.58 9.60
N ALA A 336 -11.63 -16.79 10.68
CA ALA A 336 -10.51 -16.90 11.62
C ALA A 336 -10.40 -18.28 12.30
N ARG A 337 -11.48 -19.08 12.32
CA ARG A 337 -11.48 -20.46 12.83
C ARG A 337 -10.89 -21.48 11.89
N VAL A 338 -10.86 -21.21 10.59
CA VAL A 338 -10.29 -22.11 9.59
C VAL A 338 -8.82 -22.35 9.92
N ALA A 339 -8.12 -21.29 10.34
CA ALA A 339 -6.79 -21.38 10.90
C ALA A 339 -6.63 -20.35 12.05
N PRO A 340 -6.82 -20.78 13.31
CA PRO A 340 -6.67 -19.91 14.48
C PRO A 340 -5.23 -19.39 14.62
N THR A 341 -5.09 -18.19 15.15
CA THR A 341 -3.79 -17.52 15.34
C THR A 341 -3.79 -16.64 16.59
N VAL A 342 -2.61 -16.43 17.16
CA VAL A 342 -2.41 -15.53 18.30
C VAL A 342 -2.62 -14.06 17.92
N ASP A 343 -2.50 -13.72 16.64
CA ASP A 343 -2.70 -12.36 16.09
C ASP A 343 -4.17 -12.07 15.74
N PHE A 344 -5.10 -12.72 16.45
CA PHE A 344 -6.53 -12.42 16.39
C PHE A 344 -7.20 -12.67 17.76
N SER A 345 -7.74 -11.61 18.34
CA SER A 345 -8.43 -11.61 19.64
C SER A 345 -9.38 -10.42 19.74
N LEU A 346 -10.01 -10.20 20.89
CA LEU A 346 -10.81 -8.97 21.11
C LEU A 346 -9.97 -7.68 21.02
N THR A 347 -8.66 -7.77 21.26
CA THR A 347 -7.75 -6.62 21.30
C THR A 347 -6.82 -6.55 20.09
N VAL A 348 -6.58 -7.67 19.42
CA VAL A 348 -5.70 -7.77 18.25
C VAL A 348 -6.53 -8.16 17.03
N GLN A 349 -6.41 -7.41 15.95
CA GLN A 349 -7.13 -7.65 14.70
C GLN A 349 -6.16 -7.52 13.54
N PRO A 350 -6.18 -8.45 12.56
CA PRO A 350 -5.39 -8.27 11.36
C PRO A 350 -5.87 -7.04 10.60
N TRP A 351 -4.93 -6.36 9.97
CA TRP A 351 -5.22 -5.19 9.15
C TRP A 351 -5.28 -5.54 7.67
N GLU A 352 -4.42 -6.46 7.23
CA GLU A 352 -4.21 -6.89 5.85
C GLU A 352 -3.80 -8.38 5.88
N ALA A 353 -3.96 -9.09 4.77
CA ALA A 353 -3.71 -10.54 4.65
C ALA A 353 -2.23 -10.94 4.71
N HIS A 354 -1.32 -9.96 4.70
CA HIS A 354 0.12 -10.18 4.50
C HIS A 354 0.49 -10.86 3.17
N CYS A 355 -0.39 -10.76 2.18
CA CYS A 355 -0.20 -11.24 0.80
C CYS A 355 -1.11 -10.43 -0.13
N ASP A 356 -0.60 -9.35 -0.74
CA ASP A 356 -1.42 -8.50 -1.62
C ASP A 356 -2.11 -9.30 -2.74
N PRO A 357 -1.46 -10.29 -3.41
CA PRO A 357 -2.11 -11.03 -4.46
C PRO A 357 -3.37 -11.77 -3.99
N LEU A 358 -3.29 -12.39 -2.81
CA LEU A 358 -4.42 -13.14 -2.25
C LEU A 358 -5.52 -12.18 -1.80
N GLU A 359 -5.16 -11.05 -1.19
CA GLU A 359 -6.11 -10.05 -0.76
C GLU A 359 -6.83 -9.39 -1.94
N ILE A 360 -6.11 -9.02 -3.01
CA ILE A 360 -6.70 -8.48 -4.25
C ILE A 360 -7.74 -9.46 -4.81
N VAL A 361 -7.43 -10.75 -4.83
CA VAL A 361 -8.35 -11.78 -5.35
C VAL A 361 -9.54 -11.98 -4.41
N CYS A 362 -9.35 -11.94 -3.08
CA CYS A 362 -10.46 -12.03 -2.12
C CYS A 362 -11.41 -10.84 -2.23
N GLU A 363 -10.91 -9.63 -2.47
CA GLU A 363 -11.74 -8.42 -2.52
C GLU A 363 -12.41 -8.21 -3.89
N SER A 364 -11.69 -8.49 -4.98
CA SER A 364 -12.17 -8.21 -6.35
C SER A 364 -12.64 -9.47 -7.11
N GLY A 365 -12.52 -10.64 -6.49
CA GLY A 365 -12.83 -11.94 -7.09
C GLY A 365 -11.77 -12.42 -8.08
N LEU A 366 -11.98 -13.63 -8.60
CA LEU A 366 -11.08 -14.25 -9.59
C LEU A 366 -10.94 -13.39 -10.86
N LEU A 367 -12.04 -12.76 -11.30
CA LEU A 367 -12.04 -11.86 -12.46
C LEU A 367 -11.21 -10.60 -12.20
N GLY A 368 -11.41 -9.93 -11.05
CA GLY A 368 -10.64 -8.75 -10.68
C GLY A 368 -9.15 -9.04 -10.54
N GLY A 369 -8.81 -10.16 -9.88
CA GLY A 369 -7.44 -10.66 -9.82
C GLY A 369 -6.84 -10.89 -11.21
N TYR A 370 -7.55 -11.60 -12.09
CA TYR A 370 -7.11 -11.82 -13.47
C TYR A 370 -6.83 -10.49 -14.21
N LEU A 371 -7.74 -9.53 -14.14
CA LEU A 371 -7.59 -8.23 -14.81
C LEU A 371 -6.35 -7.48 -14.30
N PHE A 372 -6.15 -7.45 -12.98
CA PHE A 372 -4.99 -6.79 -12.36
C PHE A 372 -3.67 -7.46 -12.77
N PHE A 373 -3.54 -8.79 -12.59
CA PHE A 373 -2.30 -9.49 -12.91
C PHE A 373 -2.02 -9.52 -14.41
N ALA A 374 -3.05 -9.64 -15.25
CA ALA A 374 -2.90 -9.55 -16.70
C ALA A 374 -2.41 -8.17 -17.15
N ALA A 375 -2.90 -7.09 -16.54
CA ALA A 375 -2.43 -5.73 -16.81
C ALA A 375 -0.95 -5.57 -16.47
N VAL A 376 -0.54 -6.02 -15.27
CA VAL A 376 0.85 -5.95 -14.81
C VAL A 376 1.76 -6.82 -15.67
N ALA A 377 1.39 -8.08 -15.92
CA ALA A 377 2.15 -9.00 -16.76
C ALA A 377 2.32 -8.47 -18.19
N LEU A 378 1.26 -7.88 -18.76
CA LEU A 378 1.32 -7.28 -20.09
C LEU A 378 2.22 -6.05 -20.14
N ALA A 379 2.16 -5.17 -19.14
CA ALA A 379 3.04 -4.01 -19.04
C ALA A 379 4.52 -4.44 -18.93
N VAL A 380 4.82 -5.41 -18.07
CA VAL A 380 6.17 -6.00 -17.92
C VAL A 380 6.63 -6.62 -19.23
N ARG A 381 5.81 -7.48 -19.85
CA ARG A 381 6.14 -8.15 -21.11
C ARG A 381 6.42 -7.14 -22.23
N SER A 382 5.56 -6.14 -22.43
CA SER A 382 5.72 -5.11 -23.45
C SER A 382 6.95 -4.23 -23.21
N GLY A 383 7.23 -3.94 -21.94
CA GLY A 383 8.44 -3.23 -21.51
C GLY A 383 9.72 -3.98 -21.85
N LEU A 384 9.75 -5.29 -21.60
CA LEU A 384 10.89 -6.18 -21.87
C LEU A 384 11.05 -6.49 -23.38
N SER A 385 9.96 -6.72 -24.11
CA SER A 385 10.00 -7.10 -25.53
C SER A 385 10.33 -5.91 -26.44
N GLY A 386 9.86 -4.71 -26.10
CA GLY A 386 10.18 -3.50 -26.85
C GLY A 386 11.59 -2.98 -26.61
N ALA A 387 12.33 -3.58 -25.68
CA ALA A 387 13.66 -3.14 -25.30
C ALA A 387 14.73 -3.54 -26.35
N SER A 388 14.47 -4.55 -27.18
CA SER A 388 15.42 -5.07 -28.18
C SER A 388 15.56 -4.21 -29.44
N SER A 389 14.56 -3.38 -29.78
CA SER A 389 14.55 -2.51 -30.98
C SER A 389 14.96 -1.06 -30.72
N ARG A 390 15.46 -0.76 -29.51
CA ARG A 390 15.73 0.61 -29.05
C ARG A 390 17.20 0.84 -28.72
N GLY A 391 17.62 2.10 -28.76
CA GLY A 391 18.95 2.51 -28.25
C GLY A 391 19.18 2.00 -26.81
N ALA A 392 20.43 1.62 -26.53
CA ALA A 392 20.82 0.88 -25.32
C ALA A 392 20.31 1.50 -24.01
N SER A 393 20.31 2.83 -23.89
CA SER A 393 19.86 3.53 -22.68
C SER A 393 18.37 3.32 -22.38
N ARG A 394 17.49 3.38 -23.39
CA ARG A 394 16.04 3.19 -23.19
C ARG A 394 15.72 1.73 -22.84
N ARG A 395 16.47 0.79 -23.41
CA ARG A 395 16.39 -0.64 -23.07
C ARG A 395 16.70 -0.89 -21.59
N LEU A 396 17.78 -0.30 -21.09
CA LEU A 396 18.19 -0.43 -19.69
C LEU A 396 17.17 0.17 -18.72
N VAL A 397 16.59 1.32 -19.08
CA VAL A 397 15.50 1.95 -18.30
C VAL A 397 14.28 1.04 -18.22
N SER A 398 13.78 0.54 -19.35
CA SER A 398 12.61 -0.34 -19.36
C SER A 398 12.86 -1.64 -18.57
N LEU A 399 14.06 -2.21 -18.67
CA LEU A 399 14.45 -3.39 -17.89
C LEU A 399 14.48 -3.08 -16.39
N ALA A 400 15.06 -1.96 -15.98
CA ALA A 400 15.14 -1.57 -14.58
C ALA A 400 13.77 -1.33 -13.95
N LEU A 401 12.87 -0.65 -14.66
CA LEU A 401 11.49 -0.44 -14.22
C LEU A 401 10.72 -1.77 -14.11
N ALA A 402 10.84 -2.63 -15.12
CA ALA A 402 10.22 -3.96 -15.10
C ALA A 402 10.73 -4.81 -13.92
N LEU A 403 12.04 -4.80 -13.66
CA LEU A 403 12.62 -5.53 -12.53
C LEU A 403 12.19 -4.92 -11.18
N GLY A 404 12.08 -3.60 -11.05
CA GLY A 404 11.54 -2.98 -9.83
C GLY A 404 10.08 -3.37 -9.54
N ILE A 405 9.24 -3.45 -10.58
CA ILE A 405 7.87 -3.97 -10.48
C ILE A 405 7.88 -5.45 -10.06
N VAL A 406 8.79 -6.26 -10.64
CA VAL A 406 8.94 -7.67 -10.26
C VAL A 406 9.41 -7.80 -8.81
N THR A 407 10.35 -6.99 -8.33
CA THR A 407 10.79 -7.01 -6.92
C THR A 407 9.61 -6.78 -5.99
N LEU A 408 8.83 -5.71 -6.25
CA LEU A 408 7.66 -5.38 -5.43
C LEU A 408 6.61 -6.49 -5.50
N ALA A 409 6.32 -7.03 -6.69
CA ALA A 409 5.35 -8.12 -6.86
C ALA A 409 5.78 -9.39 -6.11
N LEU A 410 7.07 -9.72 -6.10
CA LEU A 410 7.61 -10.85 -5.34
C LEU A 410 7.50 -10.62 -3.84
N HIS A 411 7.88 -9.45 -3.34
CA HIS A 411 7.73 -9.12 -1.92
C HIS A 411 6.25 -9.13 -1.49
N SER A 412 5.35 -8.67 -2.36
CA SER A 412 3.90 -8.66 -2.12
C SER A 412 3.29 -10.04 -1.86
N THR A 413 4.01 -11.14 -2.13
CA THR A 413 3.54 -12.50 -1.80
C THR A 413 3.69 -12.88 -0.33
N VAL A 414 4.44 -12.09 0.46
CA VAL A 414 4.73 -12.36 1.88
C VAL A 414 4.53 -11.12 2.78
N ASP A 415 4.13 -10.01 2.16
CA ASP A 415 3.83 -8.73 2.78
C ASP A 415 2.79 -7.96 1.93
N PHE A 416 2.50 -6.71 2.27
CA PHE A 416 1.37 -5.95 1.74
C PHE A 416 1.77 -4.52 1.29
N PRO A 417 2.81 -4.34 0.47
CA PRO A 417 3.25 -3.02 0.03
C PRO A 417 2.20 -2.24 -0.76
N LEU A 418 1.31 -2.90 -1.50
CA LEU A 418 0.30 -2.20 -2.30
C LEU A 418 -0.80 -1.58 -1.42
N ARG A 419 -0.89 -1.96 -0.14
CA ARG A 419 -1.74 -1.31 0.88
C ARG A 419 -1.06 -0.14 1.60
N LYS A 420 0.21 0.13 1.30
CA LYS A 420 0.98 1.21 1.91
C LYS A 420 1.23 2.35 0.92
N PRO A 421 0.91 3.60 1.27
CA PRO A 421 0.80 4.70 0.30
C PRO A 421 2.08 4.95 -0.49
N ALA A 422 3.24 4.97 0.19
CA ALA A 422 4.52 5.20 -0.45
C ALA A 422 4.93 4.03 -1.38
N SER A 423 4.73 2.79 -0.95
CA SER A 423 5.10 1.60 -1.73
C SER A 423 4.16 1.40 -2.94
N ALA A 424 2.86 1.61 -2.76
CA ALA A 424 1.90 1.64 -3.86
C ALA A 424 2.22 2.76 -4.87
N MET A 425 2.56 3.96 -4.39
CA MET A 425 2.96 5.09 -5.25
C MET A 425 4.10 4.69 -6.19
N ILE A 426 5.21 4.12 -5.68
CA ILE A 426 6.33 3.72 -6.55
C ILE A 426 5.93 2.62 -7.52
N PHE A 427 5.10 1.65 -7.11
CA PHE A 427 4.60 0.59 -7.98
C PHE A 427 3.84 1.17 -9.18
N PHE A 428 2.86 2.03 -8.93
CA PHE A 428 2.03 2.61 -9.99
C PHE A 428 2.77 3.64 -10.85
N VAL A 429 3.75 4.37 -10.29
CA VAL A 429 4.65 5.22 -11.08
C VAL A 429 5.51 4.36 -12.01
N TRP A 430 6.17 3.32 -11.50
CA TRP A 430 6.98 2.41 -12.33
C TRP A 430 6.17 1.72 -13.42
N LEU A 431 4.97 1.25 -13.09
CA LEU A 431 4.04 0.65 -14.05
C LEU A 431 3.65 1.67 -15.13
N GLY A 432 3.32 2.90 -14.72
CA GLY A 432 2.94 3.98 -15.62
C GLY A 432 4.08 4.35 -16.57
N LEU A 433 5.29 4.58 -16.04
CA LEU A 433 6.47 4.85 -16.86
C LEU A 433 6.76 3.71 -17.83
N LEU A 434 6.69 2.46 -17.37
CA LEU A 434 6.95 1.30 -18.22
C LEU A 434 5.97 1.23 -19.37
N VAL A 435 4.67 1.44 -19.09
CA VAL A 435 3.65 1.56 -20.13
C VAL A 435 4.01 2.72 -21.05
N GLY A 436 4.11 3.96 -20.58
CA GLY A 436 4.35 5.14 -21.43
C GLY A 436 5.60 5.09 -22.32
N LEU A 437 6.66 4.38 -21.89
CA LEU A 437 7.89 4.18 -22.67
C LEU A 437 7.77 3.12 -23.78
N THR A 438 6.72 2.31 -23.80
CA THR A 438 6.41 1.41 -24.92
C THR A 438 5.77 2.18 -26.08
N PRO A 439 6.02 1.84 -27.36
CA PRO A 439 5.27 2.38 -28.48
C PRO A 439 3.81 1.94 -28.36
N ALA A 440 2.92 2.75 -28.93
CA ALA A 440 1.51 2.39 -29.02
C ALA A 440 1.36 1.04 -29.73
N ASP A 441 0.36 0.26 -29.31
CA ASP A 441 -0.12 -0.87 -30.10
C ASP A 441 -0.44 -0.35 -31.51
N ARG A 442 -0.09 -1.10 -32.57
CA ARG A 442 -0.18 -0.72 -34.01
C ARG A 442 -1.28 0.32 -34.26
N GLU A 443 -0.91 1.47 -34.83
CA GLU A 443 -1.78 2.63 -35.05
C GLU A 443 -3.22 2.23 -35.35
N ALA A 444 -4.08 2.32 -34.33
CA ALA A 444 -5.50 2.40 -34.59
C ALA A 444 -5.71 3.69 -35.41
N PRO A 445 -6.47 3.65 -36.53
CA PRO A 445 -6.68 4.84 -37.34
C PRO A 445 -7.15 5.99 -36.47
N SER A 446 -6.49 7.14 -36.60
CA SER A 446 -6.89 8.37 -35.89
C SER A 446 -8.37 8.63 -36.19
N PRO A 447 -9.26 8.66 -35.17
CA PRO A 447 -10.66 8.92 -35.43
C PRO A 447 -10.79 10.32 -36.03
N SER A 448 -11.42 10.41 -37.21
CA SER A 448 -11.65 11.66 -37.95
C SER A 448 -12.54 12.67 -37.21
N ARG A 449 -13.17 12.24 -36.11
CA ARG A 449 -13.97 13.06 -35.20
C ARG A 449 -13.60 12.76 -33.75
N PRO A 450 -13.62 13.75 -32.85
CA PRO A 450 -13.44 13.49 -31.43
C PRO A 450 -14.51 12.51 -30.94
N THR A 451 -14.07 11.40 -30.36
CA THR A 451 -14.97 10.42 -29.75
C THR A 451 -15.72 11.05 -28.57
N LEU A 452 -16.83 10.44 -28.15
CA LEU A 452 -17.60 10.88 -26.98
C LEU A 452 -16.69 10.93 -25.72
N VAL A 453 -15.77 9.97 -25.60
CA VAL A 453 -14.70 9.93 -24.59
C VAL A 453 -13.71 11.10 -24.75
N GLY A 454 -13.35 11.48 -25.98
CA GLY A 454 -12.49 12.64 -26.23
C GLY A 454 -13.15 13.98 -25.90
N ARG A 455 -14.47 14.10 -26.08
CA ARG A 455 -15.23 15.33 -25.81
C ARG A 455 -15.56 15.53 -24.33
N PHE A 456 -15.94 14.46 -23.62
CA PHE A 456 -16.38 14.53 -22.22
C PHE A 456 -15.35 14.01 -21.22
N GLY A 457 -14.27 13.36 -21.67
CA GLY A 457 -13.20 12.84 -20.82
C GLY A 457 -12.56 13.89 -19.90
N PRO A 458 -12.23 15.11 -20.37
CA PRO A 458 -11.69 16.16 -19.51
C PRO A 458 -12.59 16.52 -18.33
N TRP A 459 -13.91 16.58 -18.56
CA TRP A 459 -14.90 16.85 -17.52
C TRP A 459 -14.96 15.72 -16.50
N GLY A 460 -14.95 14.46 -16.95
CA GLY A 460 -14.88 13.31 -16.07
C GLY A 460 -13.63 13.32 -15.17
N ILE A 461 -12.47 13.66 -15.74
CA ILE A 461 -11.22 13.80 -14.98
C ILE A 461 -11.33 14.94 -13.96
N ALA A 462 -11.87 16.10 -14.35
CA ALA A 462 -12.04 17.24 -13.45
C ALA A 462 -12.98 16.92 -12.28
N VAL A 463 -14.08 16.22 -12.54
CA VAL A 463 -15.03 15.77 -11.50
C VAL A 463 -14.35 14.80 -10.54
N VAL A 464 -13.65 13.78 -11.04
CA VAL A 464 -12.95 12.81 -10.20
C VAL A 464 -11.84 13.48 -9.40
N ALA A 465 -11.03 14.37 -10.01
CA ALA A 465 -9.99 15.11 -9.32
C ALA A 465 -10.55 16.02 -8.22
N THR A 466 -11.69 16.68 -8.46
CA THR A 466 -12.37 17.49 -7.45
C THR A 466 -12.88 16.62 -6.29
N ALA A 467 -13.51 15.48 -6.61
CA ALA A 467 -14.01 14.55 -5.61
C ALA A 467 -12.88 14.00 -4.73
N LEU A 468 -11.74 13.61 -5.33
CA LEU A 468 -10.56 13.15 -4.60
C LEU A 468 -9.94 14.27 -3.75
N LEU A 469 -9.85 15.50 -4.26
CA LEU A 469 -9.34 16.65 -3.53
C LEU A 469 -10.17 16.90 -2.25
N VAL A 470 -11.50 16.92 -2.39
CA VAL A 470 -12.42 17.10 -1.25
C VAL A 470 -12.35 15.91 -0.29
N PHE A 471 -12.35 14.69 -0.81
CA PHE A 471 -12.34 13.46 -0.01
C PHE A 471 -11.09 13.37 0.88
N HIS A 472 -9.90 13.50 0.28
CA HIS A 472 -8.63 13.45 1.00
C HIS A 472 -8.43 14.66 1.92
N GLY A 473 -8.93 15.85 1.51
CA GLY A 473 -8.94 17.04 2.36
C GLY A 473 -9.78 16.85 3.64
N ARG A 474 -10.96 16.23 3.52
CA ARG A 474 -11.79 15.90 4.69
C ARG A 474 -11.17 14.81 5.55
N ALA A 475 -10.59 13.78 4.94
CA ALA A 475 -9.92 12.69 5.65
C ALA A 475 -8.77 13.19 6.53
N VAL A 476 -7.92 14.07 6.00
CA VAL A 476 -6.76 14.62 6.75
C VAL A 476 -7.19 15.55 7.88
N VAL A 477 -8.22 16.38 7.67
CA VAL A 477 -8.79 17.23 8.73
C VAL A 477 -9.39 16.37 9.84
N SER A 478 -10.14 15.32 9.48
CA SER A 478 -10.69 14.37 10.45
C SER A 478 -9.58 13.70 11.27
N ASP A 479 -8.51 13.22 10.64
CA ASP A 479 -7.42 12.54 11.35
C ASP A 479 -6.64 13.48 12.30
N TYR A 480 -6.50 14.77 11.92
CA TYR A 480 -6.00 15.80 12.83
C TYR A 480 -6.92 16.02 14.05
N LEU A 481 -8.24 16.05 13.83
CA LEU A 481 -9.21 16.17 14.92
C LEU A 481 -9.19 14.95 15.85
N VAL A 482 -8.92 13.75 15.32
CA VAL A 482 -8.71 12.54 16.12
C VAL A 482 -7.49 12.69 17.02
N ALA A 483 -6.34 13.13 16.48
CA ALA A 483 -5.15 13.37 17.29
C ALA A 483 -5.43 14.36 18.43
N LYS A 484 -6.13 15.46 18.12
CA LYS A 484 -6.54 16.44 19.12
C LYS A 484 -7.51 15.87 20.16
N ALA A 485 -8.43 14.99 19.77
CA ALA A 485 -9.35 14.35 20.69
C ALA A 485 -8.64 13.38 21.67
N ARG A 486 -7.52 12.78 21.26
CA ARG A 486 -6.75 11.85 22.10
C ARG A 486 -5.90 12.51 23.18
N THR A 487 -5.79 13.84 23.20
CA THR A 487 -4.99 14.55 24.22
C THR A 487 -5.70 14.70 25.56
N THR A 488 -7.01 14.47 25.62
CA THR A 488 -7.79 14.52 26.86
C THR A 488 -7.97 13.12 27.46
N ALA A 489 -7.94 13.03 28.78
CA ALA A 489 -8.31 11.84 29.53
C ALA A 489 -9.81 11.79 29.88
N ASP A 490 -10.55 12.91 29.75
CA ASP A 490 -11.99 12.97 30.03
C ASP A 490 -12.78 12.24 28.93
N PRO A 491 -13.52 11.17 29.26
CA PRO A 491 -14.26 10.39 28.26
C PRO A 491 -15.37 11.18 27.56
N ARG A 492 -15.95 12.19 28.22
CA ARG A 492 -16.96 13.05 27.59
C ARG A 492 -16.35 13.93 26.52
N ALA A 493 -15.23 14.60 26.83
CA ALA A 493 -14.49 15.39 25.86
C ALA A 493 -13.89 14.53 24.74
N LEU A 494 -13.41 13.32 25.04
CA LEU A 494 -12.92 12.37 24.04
C LEU A 494 -14.03 11.99 23.05
N TYR A 495 -15.19 11.55 23.55
CA TYR A 495 -16.34 11.20 22.72
C TYR A 495 -16.80 12.38 21.85
N ALA A 496 -16.89 13.59 22.41
CA ALA A 496 -17.25 14.80 21.68
C ALA A 496 -16.20 15.20 20.62
N GLY A 497 -14.91 14.98 20.89
CA GLY A 497 -13.82 15.18 19.94
C GLY A 497 -13.90 14.22 18.75
N LEU A 498 -14.06 12.92 19.03
CA LEU A 498 -14.19 11.89 18.00
C LEU A 498 -15.49 12.05 17.19
N SER A 499 -16.59 12.45 17.83
CA SER A 499 -17.86 12.74 17.13
C SER A 499 -17.69 13.88 16.11
N ARG A 500 -16.95 14.93 16.47
CA ARG A 500 -16.62 16.04 15.55
C ARG A 500 -15.76 15.57 14.38
N ALA A 501 -14.75 14.74 14.63
CA ALA A 501 -13.96 14.13 13.56
C ALA A 501 -14.84 13.30 12.61
N ASN A 502 -15.73 12.47 13.18
CA ASN A 502 -16.61 11.59 12.40
C ASN A 502 -17.60 12.39 11.54
N ALA A 503 -18.07 13.54 12.01
CA ALA A 503 -18.90 14.45 11.21
C ALA A 503 -18.14 15.04 9.99
N VAL A 504 -16.83 15.23 10.10
CA VAL A 504 -15.98 15.66 8.98
C VAL A 504 -15.73 14.50 8.00
N PHE A 505 -15.45 13.30 8.49
CA PHE A 505 -15.19 12.16 7.61
C PHE A 505 -15.78 10.86 8.18
N PRO A 506 -17.04 10.54 7.84
CA PRO A 506 -17.77 9.43 8.46
C PRO A 506 -17.43 8.05 7.86
N TYR A 507 -16.41 7.96 7.00
CA TYR A 507 -16.05 6.73 6.28
C TYR A 507 -14.87 5.98 6.91
N GLY A 508 -14.17 6.58 7.88
CA GLY A 508 -13.01 5.97 8.52
C GLY A 508 -13.42 4.92 9.54
N PHE A 509 -13.17 3.65 9.24
CA PHE A 509 -13.51 2.55 10.16
C PHE A 509 -12.78 2.66 11.51
N GLN A 510 -11.50 3.11 11.53
CA GLN A 510 -10.72 3.22 12.76
C GLN A 510 -11.36 4.24 13.69
N LEU A 511 -11.78 5.37 13.11
CA LEU A 511 -12.47 6.42 13.81
C LEU A 511 -13.81 5.93 14.36
N ARG A 512 -14.62 5.21 13.58
CA ARG A 512 -15.88 4.64 14.08
C ARG A 512 -15.67 3.63 15.20
N ARG A 513 -14.68 2.74 15.06
CA ARG A 513 -14.26 1.81 16.11
C ARG A 513 -13.81 2.53 17.39
N GLU A 514 -13.06 3.62 17.27
CA GLU A 514 -12.66 4.45 18.42
C GLU A 514 -13.84 5.21 19.04
N LEU A 515 -14.73 5.75 18.21
CA LEU A 515 -15.93 6.45 18.65
C LEU A 515 -16.86 5.53 19.43
N ALA A 516 -17.11 4.31 18.94
CA ALA A 516 -17.91 3.30 19.64
C ALA A 516 -17.28 2.91 20.98
N ARG A 517 -15.95 2.73 21.04
CA ARG A 517 -15.24 2.44 22.30
C ARG A 517 -15.31 3.60 23.29
N ALA A 518 -15.15 4.84 22.81
CA ALA A 518 -15.29 6.03 23.65
C ALA A 518 -16.72 6.20 24.18
N ALA A 519 -17.74 5.92 23.36
CA ALA A 519 -19.13 5.95 23.77
C ALA A 519 -19.44 4.87 24.82
N HIS A 520 -18.95 3.65 24.62
CA HIS A 520 -19.10 2.55 25.58
C HIS A 520 -18.44 2.86 26.93
N LEU A 521 -17.19 3.36 26.91
CA LEU A 521 -16.51 3.82 28.11
C LEU A 521 -17.29 4.95 28.81
N GLY A 522 -17.76 5.93 28.04
CA GLY A 522 -18.57 7.03 28.57
C GLY A 522 -19.89 6.58 29.22
N CYS A 523 -20.54 5.54 28.66
CA CYS A 523 -21.72 4.91 29.28
C CYS A 523 -21.37 4.22 30.60
N SER A 524 -20.27 3.46 30.65
CA SER A 524 -19.82 2.81 31.89
C SER A 524 -19.52 3.79 33.03
N GLN A 525 -19.20 5.05 32.70
CA GLN A 525 -18.92 6.12 33.66
C GLN A 525 -20.09 7.10 33.85
N GLY A 526 -21.24 6.86 33.22
CA GLY A 526 -22.42 7.72 33.35
C GLY A 526 -22.32 9.10 32.67
N VAL A 527 -21.32 9.32 31.80
CA VAL A 527 -21.10 10.61 31.11
C VAL A 527 -21.61 10.64 29.67
N VAL A 528 -21.91 9.47 29.09
CA VAL A 528 -22.56 9.28 27.79
C VAL A 528 -23.76 8.35 27.97
N GLY A 529 -24.90 8.61 27.34
CA GLY A 529 -26.07 7.72 27.46
C GLY A 529 -25.81 6.33 26.84
N CYS A 530 -26.25 5.26 27.51
CA CYS A 530 -26.01 3.90 27.01
C CYS A 530 -26.75 3.57 25.70
N ASP A 531 -27.84 4.29 25.39
CA ASP A 531 -28.48 4.22 24.07
C ASP A 531 -27.59 4.78 22.95
N VAL A 532 -26.83 5.84 23.26
CA VAL A 532 -25.83 6.41 22.35
C VAL A 532 -24.70 5.41 22.13
N ALA A 533 -24.16 4.82 23.19
CA ALA A 533 -23.13 3.78 23.09
C ALA A 533 -23.61 2.60 22.23
N ARG A 534 -24.83 2.11 22.46
CA ARG A 534 -25.43 1.03 21.66
C ARG A 534 -25.65 1.45 20.19
N ALA A 535 -26.01 2.70 19.92
CA ALA A 535 -26.13 3.21 18.55
C ALA A 535 -24.78 3.23 17.82
N GLU A 536 -23.71 3.68 18.48
CA GLU A 536 -22.37 3.69 17.86
C GLU A 536 -21.82 2.28 17.65
N ILE A 537 -22.04 1.35 18.59
CA ILE A 537 -21.65 -0.06 18.41
C ILE A 537 -22.41 -0.70 17.24
N ARG A 538 -23.72 -0.46 17.13
CA ARG A 538 -24.53 -0.98 16.01
C ARG A 538 -24.01 -0.47 14.66
N ARG A 539 -23.66 0.81 14.54
CA ARG A 539 -23.05 1.34 13.30
C ARG A 539 -21.77 0.62 12.92
N VAL A 540 -20.93 0.25 13.90
CA VAL A 540 -19.73 -0.56 13.61
C VAL A 540 -20.11 -1.95 13.11
N LEU A 541 -21.10 -2.59 13.74
CA LEU A 541 -21.58 -3.92 13.33
C LEU A 541 -22.31 -3.90 11.97
N ASP A 542 -22.89 -2.78 11.56
CA ASP A 542 -23.50 -2.64 10.23
C ASP A 542 -22.45 -2.69 9.11
N ASP A 543 -21.25 -2.12 9.33
CA ASP A 543 -20.12 -2.19 8.38
C ASP A 543 -19.24 -3.44 8.58
N GLU A 544 -19.17 -3.96 9.82
CA GLU A 544 -18.27 -5.03 10.21
C GLU A 544 -19.00 -6.08 11.08
N PRO A 545 -19.93 -6.85 10.49
CA PRO A 545 -20.86 -7.72 11.23
C PRO A 545 -20.18 -8.84 12.00
N PHE A 546 -18.94 -9.18 11.63
CA PHE A 546 -18.20 -10.28 12.22
C PHE A 546 -17.20 -9.85 13.29
N GLN A 547 -17.35 -8.67 13.91
CA GLN A 547 -16.36 -8.21 14.90
C GLN A 547 -16.68 -8.68 16.32
N PRO A 548 -15.93 -9.65 16.89
CA PRO A 548 -16.29 -10.29 18.16
C PRO A 548 -16.27 -9.32 19.34
N ARG A 549 -15.41 -8.30 19.31
CA ARG A 549 -15.39 -7.26 20.34
C ARG A 549 -16.68 -6.45 20.40
N TYR A 550 -17.15 -5.95 19.26
CA TYR A 550 -18.37 -5.13 19.23
C TYR A 550 -19.62 -5.96 19.46
N LEU A 551 -19.61 -7.25 19.09
CA LEU A 551 -20.66 -8.20 19.49
C LEU A 551 -20.67 -8.43 21.00
N THR A 552 -19.50 -8.54 21.63
CA THR A 552 -19.37 -8.66 23.09
C THR A 552 -19.85 -7.40 23.81
N ASP A 553 -19.46 -6.22 23.32
CA ASP A 553 -19.87 -4.92 23.89
C ASP A 553 -21.40 -4.68 23.69
N ASP A 554 -21.97 -5.04 22.53
CA ASP A 554 -23.42 -5.00 22.29
C ASP A 554 -24.18 -5.94 23.23
N GLY A 555 -23.69 -7.16 23.40
CA GLY A 555 -24.25 -8.15 24.34
C GLY A 555 -24.30 -7.62 25.77
N ALA A 556 -23.22 -6.98 26.23
CA ALA A 556 -23.14 -6.39 27.57
C ALA A 556 -24.17 -5.28 27.77
N LEU A 557 -24.30 -4.36 26.80
CA LEU A 557 -25.28 -3.27 26.86
C LEU A 557 -26.72 -3.77 26.79
N ARG A 558 -27.01 -4.82 26.03
CA ARG A 558 -28.35 -5.42 25.96
C ARG A 558 -28.71 -6.14 27.25
N LEU A 559 -27.78 -6.89 27.81
CA LEU A 559 -27.93 -7.56 29.10
C LEU A 559 -28.22 -6.55 30.21
N TYR A 560 -27.50 -5.42 30.22
CA TYR A 560 -27.74 -4.32 31.15
C TYR A 560 -29.16 -3.75 31.03
N ALA A 561 -29.68 -3.60 29.79
CA ALA A 561 -31.03 -3.11 29.54
C ALA A 561 -32.14 -4.17 29.66
N GLY A 562 -31.81 -5.41 30.01
CA GLY A 562 -32.78 -6.50 30.17
C GLY A 562 -33.21 -7.19 28.86
N ASP A 563 -32.61 -6.86 27.72
CA ASP A 563 -32.84 -7.57 26.45
C ASP A 563 -32.02 -8.87 26.42
N LEU A 564 -32.51 -9.90 27.13
CA LEU A 564 -31.84 -11.20 27.25
C LEU A 564 -31.68 -11.90 25.89
N ALA A 565 -32.74 -11.91 25.07
CA ALA A 565 -32.72 -12.56 23.77
C ALA A 565 -31.73 -11.91 22.80
N GLY A 566 -31.63 -10.57 22.81
CA GLY A 566 -30.62 -9.86 22.03
C GLY A 566 -29.21 -10.08 22.57
N ALA A 567 -29.01 -10.02 23.89
CA ALA A 567 -27.72 -10.30 24.51
C ALA A 567 -27.21 -11.71 24.18
N ARG A 568 -28.09 -12.72 24.25
CA ARG A 568 -27.82 -14.10 23.84
C ARG A 568 -27.27 -14.17 22.43
N ARG A 569 -27.99 -13.61 21.44
CA ARG A 569 -27.57 -13.62 20.03
C ARG A 569 -26.19 -12.99 19.84
N SER A 570 -25.93 -11.85 20.48
CA SER A 570 -24.65 -11.15 20.34
C SER A 570 -23.50 -11.95 20.96
N TYR A 571 -23.68 -12.54 22.14
CA TYR A 571 -22.66 -13.39 22.76
C TYR A 571 -22.46 -14.71 22.02
N GLU A 572 -23.52 -15.37 21.56
CA GLU A 572 -23.40 -16.59 20.75
C GLU A 572 -22.62 -16.33 19.45
N ALA A 573 -22.88 -15.20 18.78
CA ALA A 573 -22.11 -14.80 17.60
C ALA A 573 -20.62 -14.53 17.93
N ALA A 574 -20.34 -13.85 19.05
CA ALA A 574 -18.97 -13.61 19.50
C ALA A 574 -18.25 -14.92 19.87
N VAL A 575 -18.91 -15.81 20.63
CA VAL A 575 -18.42 -17.16 20.99
C VAL A 575 -18.26 -18.04 19.76
N ALA A 576 -19.05 -17.83 18.71
CA ALA A 576 -18.93 -18.48 17.40
C ALA A 576 -17.80 -17.90 16.52
N MET A 577 -17.12 -16.83 16.93
CA MET A 577 -15.87 -16.33 16.28
C MET A 577 -14.64 -16.63 17.12
N LEU A 578 -14.74 -16.44 18.44
CA LEU A 578 -13.68 -16.67 19.41
C LEU A 578 -14.17 -17.61 20.53
N PRO A 579 -14.07 -18.94 20.37
CA PRO A 579 -14.63 -19.90 21.32
C PRO A 579 -13.80 -20.01 22.60
N ALA A 580 -12.53 -19.60 22.52
CA ALA A 580 -11.54 -19.66 23.57
C ALA A 580 -11.31 -18.29 24.22
N GLU A 581 -12.26 -17.36 24.07
CA GLU A 581 -12.17 -16.01 24.65
C GLU A 581 -13.02 -15.92 25.93
N PRO A 582 -12.39 -15.78 27.12
CA PRO A 582 -13.09 -15.79 28.40
C PRO A 582 -14.21 -14.75 28.50
N ALA A 583 -14.00 -13.54 27.98
CA ALA A 583 -14.99 -12.47 28.07
C ALA A 583 -16.30 -12.79 27.32
N CYS A 584 -16.21 -13.49 26.17
CA CYS A 584 -17.38 -13.91 25.41
C CYS A 584 -18.17 -15.01 26.16
N LEU A 585 -17.45 -15.98 26.75
CA LEU A 585 -18.03 -17.07 27.52
C LEU A 585 -18.70 -16.59 28.81
N GLU A 586 -18.06 -15.66 29.54
CA GLU A 586 -18.62 -15.06 30.75
C GLU A 586 -19.91 -14.28 30.46
N GLY A 587 -19.91 -13.50 29.38
CA GLY A 587 -21.10 -12.78 28.95
C GLY A 587 -22.27 -13.72 28.64
N LEU A 588 -22.01 -14.81 27.91
CA LEU A 588 -23.02 -15.84 27.65
C LEU A 588 -23.48 -16.54 28.94
N ALA A 589 -22.57 -16.82 29.87
CA ALA A 589 -22.91 -17.40 31.17
C ALA A 589 -23.85 -16.49 31.99
N SER A 590 -23.62 -15.17 31.95
CA SER A 590 -24.51 -14.20 32.60
C SER A 590 -25.91 -14.15 31.98
N VAL A 591 -26.04 -14.42 30.68
CA VAL A 591 -27.35 -14.59 30.02
C VAL A 591 -28.02 -15.87 30.50
N GLU A 592 -27.32 -17.01 30.48
CA GLU A 592 -27.84 -18.31 30.94
C GLU A 592 -28.32 -18.25 32.40
N GLU A 593 -27.57 -17.59 33.26
CA GLU A 593 -27.92 -17.42 34.68
C GLU A 593 -29.21 -16.61 34.85
N ARG A 594 -29.38 -15.51 34.10
CA ARG A 594 -30.61 -14.70 34.14
C ARG A 594 -31.84 -15.40 33.57
N GLU A 595 -31.64 -16.36 32.66
CA GLU A 595 -32.70 -17.21 32.12
C GLU A 595 -32.99 -18.44 33.00
N GLY A 596 -32.22 -18.65 34.08
CA GLY A 596 -32.41 -19.75 35.03
C GLY A 596 -31.68 -21.05 34.68
N HIS A 597 -30.83 -21.06 33.65
CA HIS A 597 -30.02 -22.22 33.26
C HIS A 597 -28.69 -22.27 34.03
N THR A 598 -28.77 -22.46 35.35
CA THR A 598 -27.62 -22.37 36.27
C THR A 598 -26.49 -23.35 35.97
N GLU A 599 -26.79 -24.59 35.56
CA GLU A 599 -25.77 -25.58 35.19
C GLU A 599 -24.97 -25.16 33.95
N ARG A 600 -25.66 -24.63 32.93
CA ARG A 600 -25.02 -24.13 31.71
C ARG A 600 -24.15 -22.90 31.99
N ALA A 601 -24.65 -21.99 32.82
CA ALA A 601 -23.89 -20.83 33.26
C ALA A 601 -22.60 -21.25 34.00
N ALA A 602 -22.69 -22.23 34.91
CA ALA A 602 -21.54 -22.75 35.63
C ALA A 602 -20.51 -23.41 34.70
N ALA A 603 -20.96 -24.22 33.73
CA ALA A 603 -20.08 -24.84 32.74
C ALA A 603 -19.29 -23.80 31.92
N LEU A 604 -19.97 -22.76 31.42
CA LEU A 604 -19.34 -21.67 30.67
C LEU A 604 -18.33 -20.88 31.52
N ARG A 605 -18.64 -20.58 32.78
CA ARG A 605 -17.71 -19.92 33.72
C ARG A 605 -16.48 -20.77 34.03
N ASN A 606 -16.67 -22.07 34.23
CA ASN A 606 -15.56 -22.99 34.46
C ASN A 606 -14.62 -23.04 33.25
N GLN A 607 -15.19 -23.08 32.04
CA GLN A 607 -14.41 -23.02 30.80
C GLN A 607 -13.64 -21.69 30.68
N ALA A 608 -14.29 -20.55 30.92
CA ALA A 608 -13.65 -19.24 30.90
C ALA A 608 -12.49 -19.13 31.91
N THR A 609 -12.68 -19.70 33.11
CA THR A 609 -11.67 -19.71 34.18
C THR A 609 -10.48 -20.59 33.81
N ALA A 610 -10.72 -21.78 33.25
CA ALA A 610 -9.65 -22.66 32.76
C ALA A 610 -8.81 -21.99 31.66
N LEU A 611 -9.46 -21.28 30.74
CA LEU A 611 -8.78 -20.53 29.67
C LEU A 611 -7.96 -19.34 30.19
N ARG A 612 -8.33 -18.74 31.33
CA ARG A 612 -7.53 -17.71 31.99
C ARG A 612 -6.33 -18.30 32.73
N ALA A 613 -6.48 -19.48 33.34
CA ALA A 613 -5.41 -20.15 34.07
C ALA A 613 -4.33 -20.77 33.18
N GLY A 614 -4.66 -21.06 31.91
CA GLY A 614 -3.72 -21.59 30.92
C GLY A 614 -2.99 -20.55 30.06
N LYS A 615 -3.25 -19.25 30.26
CA LYS A 615 -2.51 -18.13 29.68
C LYS A 615 -1.48 -17.62 30.68
#